data_AF-A0A5N7ZNU0-F1
#
_entry.id   AF-A0A5N7ZNU0-F1
#
_cell.length_a   1.000
_cell.length_b   1.000
_cell.length_c   1.000
_cell.angle_alpha   90.00
_cell.angle_beta   90.00
_cell.angle_gamma   90.00
#
_symmetry.space_group_name_H-M   'P 1'
#
loop_
_entity.id
_entity.type
_entity.pdbx_description
1 polymer ?
#
loop_
_entity_poly.entity_id
_entity_poly.type
_entity_poly.pdbx_seq_one_letter_code
_entity_poly.pdbx_strand_id
1 'polypeptide(L)' 'MPDPQLVFRRARVGDLPGIVALLADDELGAKRENPALPLDPRYTAAFAAIA' A
#
# COMPACT_ATOMS: atom_id res chain seq x y z
N MET A 1 -6.39 27.71 8.17
CA MET A 1 -5.45 26.92 7.34
C MET A 1 -6.31 26.30 6.25
N PRO A 2 -6.06 26.54 4.95
CA PRO A 2 -6.82 25.83 3.94
C PRO A 2 -6.52 24.34 4.07
N ASP A 3 -7.55 23.49 3.96
CA ASP A 3 -7.36 22.05 3.94
C ASP A 3 -6.39 21.67 2.82
N PRO A 4 -5.44 20.75 3.07
CA PRO A 4 -4.55 20.28 2.01
C PRO A 4 -5.40 19.72 0.87
N GLN A 5 -5.16 20.22 -0.35
CA GLN A 5 -5.83 19.67 -1.54
C GLN A 5 -5.54 18.17 -1.63
N LEU A 6 -6.59 17.35 -1.49
CA LEU A 6 -6.49 15.93 -1.78
C LEU A 6 -6.28 15.76 -3.29
N VAL A 7 -5.16 15.13 -3.66
CA VAL A 7 -4.81 14.84 -5.05
C VAL A 7 -4.77 13.33 -5.24
N PHE A 8 -5.50 12.83 -6.23
CA PHE A 8 -5.42 11.44 -6.67
C PHE A 8 -4.40 11.30 -7.78
N ARG A 9 -3.54 10.27 -7.69
CA ARG A 9 -2.57 9.92 -8.72
C ARG A 9 -2.44 8.40 -8.84
N ARG A 10 -1.89 7.95 -9.96
CA ARG A 10 -1.53 6.54 -10.12
C ARG A 10 -0.44 6.13 -9.13
N ALA A 11 -0.60 4.96 -8.51
CA ALA A 11 0.38 4.38 -7.61
C ALA A 11 1.65 3.97 -8.39
N ARG A 12 2.78 4.01 -7.70
CA ARG A 12 4.09 3.54 -8.14
C ARG A 12 4.56 2.46 -7.16
N VAL A 13 5.54 1.65 -7.56
CA VAL A 13 6.08 0.56 -6.72
C VAL A 13 6.52 1.06 -5.33
N GLY A 14 7.09 2.28 -5.25
CA GLY A 14 7.51 2.88 -3.98
C GLY A 14 6.38 3.21 -3.01
N ASP A 15 5.12 3.20 -3.46
CA ASP A 15 3.95 3.41 -2.60
C ASP A 15 3.51 2.13 -1.89
N LEU A 16 4.03 0.96 -2.28
CA LEU A 16 3.61 -0.34 -1.72
C LEU A 16 3.71 -0.42 -0.18
N PRO A 17 4.79 0.05 0.48
CA PRO A 17 4.84 0.05 1.94
C PRO A 17 3.67 0.81 2.59
N GLY A 18 3.30 1.95 2.02
CA GLY A 18 2.17 2.74 2.51
C GLY A 18 0.82 2.07 2.26
N ILE A 19 0.64 1.46 1.08
CA ILE A 19 -0.60 0.75 0.73
C ILE A 19 -0.79 -0.49 1.61
N VAL A 20 0.24 -1.32 1.79
CA VAL A 20 0.16 -2.52 2.63
C VAL A 20 -0.04 -2.14 4.10
N ALA A 21 0.63 -1.11 4.59
CA ALA A 21 0.41 -0.60 5.95
C ALA A 21 -1.03 -0.10 6.15
N LEU A 22 -1.57 0.67 5.20
CA LEU A 22 -2.95 1.15 5.23
C LEU A 22 -3.95 -0.01 5.28
N LEU A 23 -3.73 -1.07 4.49
CA LEU A 23 -4.59 -2.25 4.51
C LEU A 23 -4.44 -3.03 5.83
N ALA A 24 -3.22 -3.19 6.33
CA ALA A 24 -2.95 -3.90 7.57
C ALA A 24 -3.50 -3.18 8.83
N ASP A 25 -3.78 -1.88 8.73
CA ASP A 25 -4.35 -1.07 9.82
C ASP A 25 -5.88 -1.31 9.99
N ASP A 26 -6.54 -1.92 9.02
CA ASP A 26 -7.96 -2.32 9.12
C ASP A 26 -8.12 -3.68 9.81
N GLU A 27 -9.22 -3.89 10.57
CA GLU A 27 -9.47 -5.13 11.32
C GLU A 27 -9.45 -6.41 10.46
N LEU A 28 -9.93 -6.30 9.21
CA LEU A 28 -9.93 -7.42 8.27
C LEU A 28 -8.57 -7.55 7.58
N GLY A 29 -7.97 -6.42 7.18
CA GLY A 29 -6.69 -6.42 6.50
C GLY A 29 -5.52 -6.84 7.40
N ALA A 30 -5.58 -6.56 8.70
CA ALA A 30 -4.63 -7.03 9.72
C ALA A 30 -4.49 -8.57 9.75
N LYS A 31 -5.50 -9.30 9.26
CA LYS A 31 -5.50 -10.77 9.20
C LYS A 31 -4.95 -11.33 7.87
N ARG A 32 -4.72 -10.47 6.88
CA ARG A 32 -4.38 -10.85 5.50
C ARG A 32 -3.03 -10.32 5.07
N GLU A 33 -2.71 -9.11 5.52
CA GLU A 33 -1.54 -8.37 5.07
C GLU A 33 -0.36 -8.49 6.04
N ASN A 34 0.85 -8.40 5.49
CA ASN A 34 2.07 -8.34 6.27
C ASN A 34 2.83 -7.04 5.97
N PRO A 35 2.76 -6.02 6.85
CA PRO A 35 3.41 -4.72 6.64
C PRO A 35 4.91 -4.72 7.01
N ALA A 36 5.49 -5.87 7.40
CA ALA A 36 6.90 -5.94 7.77
C ALA A 36 7.83 -5.54 6.62
N LEU A 37 8.93 -4.86 6.96
CA LEU A 37 9.94 -4.45 6.00
C LEU A 37 11.20 -5.33 6.11
N PRO A 38 11.79 -5.76 4.98
CA PRO A 38 11.33 -5.53 3.61
C PRO A 38 10.01 -6.26 3.31
N LEU A 39 9.15 -5.64 2.50
CA LEU A 39 7.88 -6.26 2.09
C LEU A 39 8.13 -7.61 1.41
N ASP A 40 7.17 -8.52 1.58
CA ASP A 40 7.17 -9.78 0.85
C ASP A 40 7.21 -9.52 -0.67
N PRO A 41 8.12 -10.15 -1.43
CA PRO A 41 8.23 -9.98 -2.88
C PRO A 41 6.94 -10.27 -3.66
N ARG A 42 5.98 -11.00 -3.08
CA ARG A 42 4.65 -11.21 -3.67
C ARG A 42 3.90 -9.91 -3.91
N TYR A 43 4.09 -8.88 -3.07
CA TYR A 43 3.46 -7.57 -3.27
C TYR A 43 3.99 -6.85 -4.51
N THR A 44 5.31 -6.86 -4.71
CA THR A 44 5.92 -6.23 -5.89
C THR A 44 5.58 -7.02 -7.16
N ALA A 45 5.57 -8.35 -7.09
CA ALA A 45 5.15 -9.20 -8.21
C ALA A 45 3.68 -8.98 -8.61
N ALA A 46 2.77 -8.93 -7.63
CA ALA A 46 1.36 -8.66 -7.87
C ALA A 46 1.14 -7.27 -8.47
N PHE A 47 1.83 -6.25 -7.94
CA PHE A 47 1.77 -4.89 -8.48
C PHE A 47 2.23 -4.83 -9.93
N ALA A 48 3.34 -5.50 -10.27
CA ALA A 48 3.85 -5.57 -11.63
C ALA A 48 2.89 -6.29 -12.60
N ALA A 49 2.11 -7.26 -12.11
CA ALA A 49 1.15 -8.01 -12.92
C ALA A 49 -0.10 -7.20 -13.29
N ILE A 50 -0.43 -6.13 -12.54
CA ILE A 50 -1.61 -5.28 -12.77
C ILE A 50 -1.25 -3.84 -13.22
N ALA A 51 0.04 -3.55 -13.35
CA ALA A 51 0.54 -2.25 -13.81
C ALA A 51 0.25 -2.07 -15.31
#